data_AF-A0A3D3HW07-F1
#
_entry.id   AF-A0A3D3HW07-F1
#
_cell.length_a   1.000
_cell.length_b   1.000
_cell.length_c   1.000
_cell.angle_alpha   90.00
_cell.angle_beta   90.00
_cell.angle_gamma   90.00
#
_symmetry.space_group_name_H-M   'P 1'
#
loop_
_entity.id
_entity.type
_entity.pdbx_description
1 polymer ?
#
loop_
_entity_poly.entity_id
_entity_poly.type
_entity_poly.pdbx_seq_one_letter_code
_entity_poly.pdbx_strand_id
1 'polypeptide(L)'
;MEKNQNEVHHHSTWEDRLADRVAAFCGNMKFVYFHLGWFFIWVILNVVGFIEVWDPFPFALLTMIVSLEAIVLSTFILISQNRQSQISDARSQRDYAIDKKAELEIEEIKITLKRILENQEDMMKK
;
A
#
# COMPACT_ATOMS: atom_id res chain seq x y z
N MET A 1 -0.14 27.29 -14.23
CA MET A 1 -1.09 26.18 -14.44
C MET A 1 -1.17 25.34 -13.17
N GLU A 2 -1.69 25.94 -12.10
CA GLU A 2 -1.58 25.42 -10.73
C GLU A 2 -2.99 25.29 -10.12
N LYS A 3 -3.90 24.66 -10.87
CA LYS A 3 -5.32 24.62 -10.50
C LYS A 3 -5.94 23.23 -10.62
N ASN A 4 -5.16 22.18 -10.34
CA ASN A 4 -5.69 20.81 -10.44
C ASN A 4 -5.14 19.82 -9.39
N GLN A 5 -4.83 20.29 -8.18
CA GLN A 5 -4.42 19.41 -7.07
C GLN A 5 -5.48 19.21 -5.98
N ASN A 6 -6.65 19.85 -6.08
CA ASN A 6 -7.71 19.74 -5.07
C ASN A 6 -8.99 19.03 -5.53
N GLU A 7 -9.02 18.41 -6.71
CA GLU A 7 -10.20 17.67 -7.20
C GLU A 7 -10.06 16.14 -7.09
N VAL A 8 -9.31 15.65 -6.11
CA VAL A 8 -9.60 14.31 -5.55
C VAL A 8 -10.53 14.50 -4.35
N HIS A 9 -11.67 15.15 -4.60
CA HIS A 9 -12.85 14.93 -3.78
C HIS A 9 -13.34 13.52 -4.07
N HIS A 10 -12.65 12.53 -3.49
CA HIS A 10 -13.24 11.21 -3.31
C HIS A 10 -14.46 11.47 -2.44
N HIS A 11 -15.67 11.33 -3.02
CA HIS A 11 -16.85 11.05 -2.23
C HIS A 11 -16.42 9.95 -1.26
N SER A 12 -16.24 10.30 0.02
CA SER A 12 -15.72 9.37 1.00
C SER A 12 -16.85 8.44 1.34
N THR A 13 -17.11 7.50 0.43
CA THR A 13 -18.13 6.49 0.58
C THR A 13 -17.80 5.73 1.84
N TRP A 14 -18.83 5.26 2.55
CA TRP A 14 -18.65 4.48 3.77
C TRP A 14 -17.71 3.28 3.54
N GLU A 15 -17.72 2.75 2.31
CA GLU A 15 -16.88 1.68 1.79
C GLU A 15 -15.40 2.05 1.77
N ASP A 16 -15.05 3.27 1.33
CA ASP A 16 -13.66 3.73 1.25
C ASP A 16 -13.05 3.89 2.65
N ARG A 17 -13.85 4.41 3.59
CA ARG A 17 -13.42 4.55 4.99
C ARG A 17 -13.25 3.20 5.68
N LEU A 18 -14.11 2.23 5.35
CA LEU A 18 -13.98 0.87 5.83
C LEU A 18 -12.74 0.20 5.22
N ALA A 19 -12.53 0.34 3.91
CA ALA A 19 -11.37 -0.18 3.20
C ALA A 19 -10.06 0.41 3.75
N ASP A 20 -10.01 1.70 4.05
CA ASP A 20 -8.86 2.35 4.70
C ASP A 20 -8.54 1.75 6.07
N ARG A 21 -9.58 1.54 6.88
CA ARG A 21 -9.42 0.98 8.23
C ARG A 21 -9.01 -0.49 8.19
N VAL A 22 -9.57 -1.26 7.27
CA VAL A 22 -9.20 -2.65 7.04
C VAL A 22 -7.78 -2.76 6.48
N ALA A 23 -7.39 -1.91 5.52
CA ALA A 23 -6.02 -1.88 5.00
C ALA A 23 -4.99 -1.56 6.11
N ALA A 24 -5.28 -0.57 6.95
CA ALA A 24 -4.44 -0.24 8.10
C ALA A 24 -4.38 -1.36 9.15
N PHE A 25 -5.47 -2.12 9.30
CA PHE A 25 -5.56 -3.24 10.24
C PHE A 25 -4.83 -4.50 9.72
N CYS A 26 -5.03 -4.86 8.45
CA CYS A 26 -4.36 -5.97 7.77
C CYS A 26 -2.85 -5.74 7.63
N GLY A 27 -2.40 -4.49 7.52
CA GLY A 27 -0.98 -4.14 7.52
C GLY A 27 -0.28 -4.29 8.88
N ASN A 28 -1.03 -4.60 9.95
CA ASN A 28 -0.50 -4.66 11.31
C ASN A 28 -0.41 -6.10 11.84
N MET A 29 0.75 -6.48 12.38
CA MET A 29 0.97 -7.81 12.96
C MET A 29 0.05 -8.14 14.15
N LYS A 30 -0.60 -7.14 14.74
CA LYS A 30 -1.62 -7.34 15.79
C LYS A 30 -2.78 -8.24 15.33
N PHE A 31 -3.14 -8.21 14.06
CA PHE A 31 -4.19 -9.06 13.49
C PHE A 31 -3.90 -10.55 13.64
N VAL A 32 -2.65 -10.94 13.34
CA VAL A 32 -2.19 -12.33 13.40
C VAL A 32 -2.19 -12.84 14.84
N TYR A 33 -1.70 -12.04 15.79
CA TYR A 33 -1.71 -12.39 17.21
C TYR A 33 -3.13 -12.57 17.76
N PHE A 34 -4.08 -11.76 17.32
CA PHE A 34 -5.48 -11.91 17.70
C PHE A 34 -6.07 -13.24 17.22
N HIS A 35 -5.85 -13.61 15.94
CA HIS A 35 -6.33 -14.88 15.39
C HIS A 35 -5.69 -16.09 16.08
N LEU A 36 -4.37 -16.05 16.30
CA LEU A 36 -3.68 -17.11 17.03
C LEU A 36 -4.23 -17.27 18.44
N GLY A 37 -4.44 -16.17 19.17
CA GLY A 37 -5.02 -16.21 20.51
C GLY A 37 -6.44 -16.77 20.53
N TRP A 38 -7.30 -16.29 19.63
CA TRP A 38 -8.68 -16.74 19.52
C TRP A 38 -8.77 -18.24 19.18
N PHE A 39 -8.01 -18.71 18.17
CA PHE A 39 -7.99 -20.14 17.81
C PHE A 39 -7.48 -21.00 18.96
N PHE A 40 -6.43 -20.55 19.65
CA PHE A 40 -5.87 -21.27 20.78
C PHE A 40 -6.86 -21.39 21.93
N ILE A 41 -7.58 -20.31 22.26
CA ILE A 41 -8.64 -20.30 23.27
C ILE A 41 -9.77 -21.25 22.86
N TRP A 42 -10.22 -21.21 21.60
CA TRP A 42 -11.29 -22.09 21.11
C TRP A 42 -10.93 -23.57 21.22
N VAL A 43 -9.72 -23.94 20.81
CA VAL A 43 -9.21 -25.31 20.90
C VAL A 43 -9.12 -25.75 22.36
N ILE A 44 -8.57 -24.92 23.25
CA ILE A 44 -8.47 -25.25 24.68
C ILE A 44 -9.86 -25.46 25.29
N LEU A 45 -10.82 -24.56 25.03
CA LEU A 45 -12.18 -24.67 25.57
C LEU A 45 -12.88 -25.96 25.12
N ASN A 46 -12.70 -26.37 23.85
CA ASN A 46 -13.26 -27.61 23.33
C ASN A 46 -12.54 -28.87 23.86
N VAL A 47 -11.20 -28.85 23.95
CA VAL A 47 -10.40 -30.01 24.39
C VAL A 47 -10.53 -30.26 25.90
N VAL A 48 -10.62 -29.20 26.71
CA VAL A 48 -10.79 -29.31 28.17
C VAL A 48 -12.21 -29.75 28.54
N GLY A 49 -13.15 -29.80 27.58
CA GLY A 49 -14.52 -30.25 27.81
C GLY A 49 -15.30 -29.32 28.75
N PHE A 50 -14.92 -28.05 28.82
CA PHE A 50 -15.51 -27.06 29.73
C PHE A 50 -16.96 -26.71 29.34
N ILE A 51 -17.30 -26.94 28.08
CA ILE A 51 -18.65 -26.90 27.50
C ILE A 51 -18.80 -28.26 26.81
N GLU A 52 -19.97 -28.92 26.92
CA GLU A 52 -20.28 -30.16 26.19
C GLU A 52 -19.68 -30.13 24.78
N VAL A 53 -19.03 -31.22 24.35
CA VAL A 53 -18.24 -31.32 23.10
C VAL A 53 -19.07 -30.84 21.90
N TRP A 54 -19.00 -29.53 21.64
CA TRP A 54 -19.85 -28.84 20.68
C TRP A 54 -19.27 -28.95 19.28
N ASP A 55 -17.94 -29.07 19.19
CA ASP A 55 -17.19 -29.33 17.95
C ASP A 55 -16.18 -30.47 18.17
N PRO A 56 -16.60 -31.75 17.99
CA PRO A 56 -15.71 -32.89 18.07
C PRO A 56 -14.55 -32.76 17.08
N PHE A 57 -13.38 -33.28 17.45
CA PHE A 57 -12.26 -33.39 16.51
C PHE A 57 -12.72 -34.12 15.24
N PRO A 58 -12.65 -33.49 14.04
CA PRO A 58 -11.65 -32.54 13.55
C PRO A 58 -12.01 -31.03 13.53
N PHE A 59 -12.91 -30.54 14.38
CA PHE A 59 -13.34 -29.12 14.45
C PHE A 59 -13.97 -28.58 13.16
N ALA A 60 -15.09 -29.17 12.74
CA ALA A 60 -15.75 -28.85 11.47
C ALA A 60 -16.33 -27.42 11.45
N LEU A 61 -16.87 -26.95 12.58
CA LEU A 61 -17.47 -25.62 12.67
C LEU A 61 -16.40 -24.53 12.63
N LEU A 62 -15.30 -24.70 13.37
CA LEU A 62 -14.17 -23.78 13.34
C LEU A 62 -13.61 -23.68 11.92
N THR A 63 -13.40 -24.83 11.27
CA THR A 63 -12.85 -24.88 9.90
C THR A 63 -13.75 -24.14 8.92
N MET A 64 -15.06 -24.33 9.01
CA MET A 64 -16.04 -23.65 8.17
C MET A 64 -15.97 -22.13 8.35
N ILE A 65 -16.02 -21.64 9.58
CA ILE A 65 -15.98 -20.20 9.88
C ILE A 65 -14.66 -19.58 9.39
N VAL A 66 -13.52 -20.22 9.69
CA VAL A 66 -12.20 -19.74 9.28
C VAL A 66 -12.07 -19.68 7.76
N SER A 67 -12.62 -20.66 7.03
CA SER A 67 -12.60 -20.64 5.57
C SER A 67 -13.38 -19.46 4.99
N LEU A 68 -14.55 -19.13 5.56
CA LEU A 68 -15.34 -17.99 5.13
C LEU A 68 -14.62 -16.67 5.43
N GLU A 69 -14.06 -16.54 6.64
CA GLU A 69 -13.25 -15.39 7.03
C GLU A 69 -12.06 -15.20 6.10
N ALA A 70 -11.35 -16.28 5.74
CA ALA A 70 -10.20 -16.23 4.84
C ALA A 70 -10.56 -15.69 3.43
N ILE A 71 -11.74 -16.05 2.89
CA ILE A 71 -12.22 -15.54 1.59
C ILE A 71 -12.48 -14.03 1.67
N VAL A 72 -13.17 -13.60 2.73
CA VAL A 72 -13.46 -12.18 2.98
C VAL A 72 -12.16 -11.38 3.14
N LEU A 73 -11.22 -11.87 3.93
CA LEU A 73 -9.90 -11.26 4.12
C LEU A 73 -9.10 -11.17 2.83
N SER A 74 -9.07 -12.25 2.05
CA SER A 74 -8.37 -12.26 0.75
C SER A 74 -8.94 -11.22 -0.22
N THR A 75 -10.26 -11.05 -0.22
CA THR A 75 -10.95 -10.03 -1.02
C THR A 75 -10.56 -8.61 -0.57
N PHE A 76 -10.54 -8.35 0.75
CA PHE A 76 -10.09 -7.07 1.28
C PHE A 76 -8.60 -6.79 0.97
N ILE A 77 -7.76 -7.81 1.08
CA ILE A 77 -6.34 -7.72 0.70
C ILE A 77 -6.22 -7.36 -0.78
N LEU A 78 -6.98 -8.00 -1.66
CA LEU A 78 -6.96 -7.72 -3.11
C LEU A 78 -7.40 -6.29 -3.42
N ILE A 79 -8.46 -5.79 -2.77
CA ILE A 79 -8.92 -4.41 -2.91
C ILE A 79 -7.82 -3.43 -2.44
N SER A 80 -7.22 -3.69 -1.27
CA SER A 80 -6.15 -2.86 -0.73
C SER A 80 -4.91 -2.87 -1.64
N GLN A 81 -4.56 -4.02 -2.21
CA GLN A 81 -3.46 -4.18 -3.15
C GLN A 81 -3.72 -3.42 -4.45
N ASN A 82 -4.92 -3.55 -5.04
CA ASN A 82 -5.29 -2.82 -6.25
C ASN A 82 -5.20 -1.30 -6.06
N ARG A 83 -5.65 -0.81 -4.89
CA ARG A 83 -5.52 0.61 -4.54
C ARG A 83 -4.07 1.05 -4.36
N GLN A 84 -3.27 0.25 -3.65
CA GLN A 84 -1.85 0.54 -3.44
C GLN A 84 -1.08 0.56 -4.77
N SER A 85 -1.45 -0.31 -5.72
CA SER A 85 -0.91 -0.32 -7.09
C SER A 85 -1.21 0.98 -7.82
N GLN A 86 -2.46 1.44 -7.82
CA GLN A 86 -2.84 2.71 -8.46
C GLN A 86 -2.07 3.91 -7.88
N ILE A 87 -1.89 3.95 -6.55
CA ILE A 87 -1.09 4.99 -5.88
C ILE A 87 0.38 4.89 -6.30
N SER A 88 0.92 3.68 -6.40
CA SER A 88 2.29 3.43 -6.85
C SER A 88 2.51 3.88 -8.30
N ASP A 89 1.56 3.60 -9.19
CA ASP A 89 1.62 3.99 -10.59
C ASP A 89 1.58 5.52 -10.75
N ALA A 90 0.69 6.19 -10.03
CA ALA A 90 0.63 7.65 -10.02
C ALA A 90 1.92 8.28 -9.48
N ARG A 91 2.52 7.67 -8.45
CA ARG A 91 3.82 8.10 -7.91
C ARG A 91 4.93 7.93 -8.96
N SER A 92 4.98 6.79 -9.62
CA SER A 92 5.95 6.50 -10.69
C SER A 92 5.87 7.51 -11.84
N GLN A 93 4.66 7.86 -12.29
CA GLN A 93 4.47 8.88 -13.33
C GLN A 93 4.98 10.26 -12.89
N ARG A 94 4.74 10.63 -11.62
CA ARG A 94 5.21 11.90 -11.07
C ARG A 94 6.73 11.93 -10.95
N ASP A 95 7.32 10.85 -10.46
CA ASP A 95 8.77 10.73 -10.31
C ASP A 95 9.44 10.77 -11.70
N TYR A 96 8.87 10.12 -12.71
CA TYR A 96 9.31 10.23 -14.11
C TYR A 96 9.28 11.67 -14.65
N ALA A 97 8.22 12.43 -14.34
CA ALA A 97 8.13 13.84 -14.77
C ALA A 97 9.19 14.72 -14.09
N ILE A 98 9.50 14.46 -12.82
CA ILE A 98 10.57 15.15 -12.08
C ILE A 98 11.92 14.82 -12.70
N ASP A 99 12.20 13.54 -12.97
CA ASP A 99 13.44 13.10 -13.58
C ASP A 99 13.65 13.73 -14.96
N LYS A 100 12.60 13.78 -15.79
CA LYS A 100 12.66 14.45 -17.10
C LYS A 100 12.94 15.94 -16.98
N LYS A 101 12.36 16.61 -15.99
CA LYS A 101 12.64 18.03 -15.73
C LYS A 101 14.11 18.23 -15.30
N ALA A 102 14.60 17.39 -14.41
CA ALA A 102 16.00 17.43 -13.98
C ALA A 102 16.97 17.19 -15.15
N GLU A 103 16.64 16.27 -16.07
CA GLU A 103 17.43 16.03 -17.29
C GLU A 103 17.56 17.30 -18.14
N LEU A 104 16.46 18.04 -18.34
CA LEU A 104 16.47 19.30 -19.09
C LEU A 104 17.28 20.40 -18.38
N GLU A 105 17.13 20.53 -17.06
CA GLU A 105 17.91 21.50 -16.27
C GLU A 105 19.41 21.19 -16.33
N ILE A 106 19.80 19.90 -16.31
CA ILE A 106 21.20 19.47 -16.48
C ILE A 106 21.72 19.81 -17.88
N GLU A 107 20.91 19.61 -18.92
CA GLU A 107 21.27 19.96 -20.29
C GLU A 107 21.52 21.47 -20.44
N GLU A 108 20.65 22.30 -19.86
CA GLU A 108 20.80 23.76 -19.85
C GLU A 108 22.08 24.21 -19.13
N ILE A 109 22.38 23.61 -17.97
CA ILE A 109 23.64 23.85 -17.24
C ILE A 109 24.84 23.46 -18.11
N LYS A 110 24.80 22.32 -18.80
CA LYS A 110 25.88 21.84 -19.67
C LYS A 110 26.13 22.79 -20.84
N ILE A 111 25.07 23.31 -21.45
CA ILE A 111 25.16 24.31 -22.53
C ILE A 111 25.79 25.60 -21.99
N THR A 112 25.32 26.08 -20.84
CA THR A 112 25.86 27.28 -20.20
C THR A 112 27.34 27.13 -19.86
N LEU A 113 27.75 25.97 -19.32
CA LEU A 113 29.14 25.67 -18.99
C LEU A 113 30.02 25.65 -20.24
N LYS A 114 29.59 25.01 -21.33
CA LYS A 114 30.32 25.01 -22.61
C LYS A 114 30.53 26.43 -23.13
N ARG A 115 29.49 27.27 -23.10
CA ARG A 115 29.59 28.67 -23.52
C ARG A 115 30.61 29.47 -22.69
N ILE A 116 30.65 29.24 -21.38
CA ILE A 116 31.65 29.88 -20.51
C ILE A 116 33.06 29.42 -20.87
N LEU A 117 33.27 28.12 -21.11
CA LEU A 117 34.58 27.57 -21.49
C LEU A 117 35.06 28.11 -22.84
N GLU A 118 34.19 28.16 -23.85
CA GLU A 118 34.50 28.76 -25.16
C GLU A 118 34.91 30.24 -25.03
N ASN A 119 34.14 31.03 -24.26
CA ASN A 119 34.49 32.43 -23.99
C ASN A 119 35.84 32.58 -23.27
N GLN A 120 36.21 31.65 -22.38
CA GLN A 120 37.50 31.69 -21.69
C GLN A 120 38.67 31.34 -22.62
N GLU A 121 38.51 30.35 -23.51
CA GLU A 121 39.53 30.04 -24.51
C GLU A 121 39.82 31.22 -25.44
N ASP A 122 38.78 31.93 -25.88
CA ASP A 122 38.93 33.09 -26.75
C ASP A 122 39.65 34.26 -26.06
N MET A 123 39.41 34.46 -24.76
CA MET A 123 40.16 35.45 -23.96
C MET A 123 41.64 35.08 -23.80
N MET A 124 41.97 33.80 -23.71
CA MET A 124 43.36 33.33 -23.55
C MET A 124 44.18 33.40 -24.85
N LYS A 125 43.51 33.42 -26.02
CA LYS A 125 44.15 33.46 -27.34
C LYS A 125 44.43 34.88 -27.85
N LYS A 126 43.96 35.92 -27.15
CA LYS A 126 44.05 37.33 -27.53
C LYS A 126 45.07 38.08 -26.69
#